data_AF-R7MWN0-F1
#
_entry.id   AF-R7MWN0-F1
#
_cell.length_a   1.000
_cell.length_b   1.000
_cell.length_c   1.000
_cell.angle_alpha   90.00
_cell.angle_beta   90.00
_cell.angle_gamma   90.00
#
_symmetry.space_group_name_H-M   'P 1'
#
loop_
_entity.id
_entity.type
_entity.pdbx_description
1 polymer ?
#
loop_
_entity_poly.entity_id
_entity_poly.type
_entity_poly.pdbx_seq_one_letter_code
_entity_poly.pdbx_strand_id
1 'polypeptide(L)'
;MAAAASEGAKKRAVSDATRVMEGPVVSEGMKAVASQLEQTQRMEPIHIDSAMTAKKKAVPEETMVMPPIRAHKSQEKATPVVKPAPVVKPSQTSWDSNTSGTDTRNPSLGSAPHYASIWESESTVDSPVVRQCVSHFLRQYGVVSPDLQQQTEYITSAAFDQIGCQTDAERQQALAPLIVQEALQNVQKAYAAHPDDYVGTIALQAFYDIVHCSPISTRHLVAIDALKVMPYLTQGHYQILAILLLFLYSRNSHNVDKDSFCRYIDKYVYPFLDGFPTERPYYQQLDYLHCTAFEAKETHFAEILSDSYPLLFRFRGFTEEELRKALKGQRIPDEFIVPSFNSPLVKLAMVDESMAKRFFRMTGINDRNMQDHILRLAKKRPANFSGEEALDIMEDISPVLADLADIWDSSLLRVSTLSLLGLYLAQGFVKEIIGEEFDLSRWFE
;
A
#
# COMPACT_ATOMS: atom_id res chain seq x y z
N MET A 1 65.68 45.62 -12.76
CA MET A 1 65.45 46.94 -13.38
C MET A 1 63.96 47.05 -13.72
N ALA A 2 63.31 48.10 -13.18
CA ALA A 2 62.03 48.75 -13.58
C ALA A 2 60.76 47.86 -13.75
N ALA A 3 59.74 47.94 -12.88
CA ALA A 3 58.72 49.02 -12.69
C ALA A 3 57.68 49.02 -13.83
N ALA A 4 56.40 48.66 -13.58
CA ALA A 4 55.29 49.44 -12.99
C ALA A 4 54.26 49.74 -14.11
N ALA A 5 53.05 49.18 -14.07
CA ALA A 5 51.82 49.68 -13.42
C ALA A 5 50.93 50.53 -14.36
N SER A 6 49.67 50.13 -14.54
CA SER A 6 48.51 51.04 -14.42
C SER A 6 47.18 50.27 -14.41
N GLU A 7 46.46 50.41 -13.30
CA GLU A 7 45.05 50.06 -13.10
C GLU A 7 44.11 50.93 -13.94
N GLY A 8 42.92 50.40 -14.23
CA GLY A 8 41.76 51.13 -14.73
C GLY A 8 40.47 50.37 -14.41
N ALA A 9 39.94 50.57 -13.21
CA ALA A 9 38.72 49.94 -12.70
C ALA A 9 37.45 50.49 -13.37
N LYS A 10 36.49 49.59 -13.68
CA LYS A 10 35.03 49.86 -13.66
C LYS A 10 34.24 48.57 -13.37
N LYS A 11 33.13 48.76 -12.66
CA LYS A 11 32.44 47.84 -11.75
C LYS A 11 31.50 46.81 -12.42
N ARG A 12 31.41 45.64 -11.77
CA ARG A 12 30.28 44.72 -11.51
C ARG A 12 29.04 44.75 -12.43
N ALA A 13 28.75 43.60 -13.02
CA ALA A 13 27.45 42.94 -12.97
C ALA A 13 27.65 41.41 -12.96
N VAL A 14 26.86 40.72 -12.15
CA VAL A 14 26.92 39.30 -11.79
C VAL A 14 26.09 38.47 -12.77
N SER A 15 26.58 37.30 -13.17
CA SER A 15 25.72 36.17 -13.56
C SER A 15 26.46 34.85 -13.35
N ASP A 16 25.98 34.09 -12.37
CA ASP A 16 26.33 32.69 -12.11
C ASP A 16 25.99 31.80 -13.31
N ALA A 17 26.92 30.93 -13.70
CA ALA A 17 26.62 29.71 -14.44
C ALA A 17 27.68 28.65 -14.09
N THR A 18 27.27 27.77 -13.20
CA THR A 18 27.99 26.65 -12.60
C THR A 18 28.56 25.71 -13.65
N ARG A 19 29.87 25.43 -13.52
CA ARG A 19 30.52 24.30 -14.22
C ARG A 19 29.98 22.99 -13.64
N VAL A 20 29.38 22.18 -14.50
CA VAL A 20 28.98 20.81 -14.20
C VAL A 20 30.23 19.99 -13.91
N MET A 21 30.37 19.51 -12.67
CA MET A 21 31.26 18.40 -12.33
C MET A 21 30.53 17.10 -12.62
N GLU A 22 31.19 16.20 -13.35
CA GLU A 22 30.74 14.82 -13.58
C GLU A 22 30.61 14.08 -12.24
N GLY A 23 29.42 13.50 -12.01
CA GLY A 23 29.16 12.61 -10.88
C GLY A 23 29.85 11.25 -11.04
N PRO A 24 29.97 10.47 -9.96
CA PRO A 24 30.73 9.23 -9.98
C PRO A 24 30.09 8.21 -10.93
N VAL A 25 30.93 7.62 -11.77
CA VAL A 25 30.57 6.58 -12.74
C VAL A 25 30.09 5.34 -11.98
N VAL A 26 28.78 5.11 -11.99
CA VAL A 26 28.16 3.86 -11.56
C VAL A 26 28.54 2.79 -12.58
N SER A 27 29.22 1.72 -12.13
CA SER A 27 29.67 0.64 -13.01
C SER A 27 28.47 -0.07 -13.66
N GLU A 28 28.62 -0.48 -14.92
CA GLU A 28 27.58 -1.21 -15.69
C GLU A 28 27.09 -2.49 -14.97
N GLY A 29 27.88 -3.03 -14.03
CA GLY A 29 27.48 -4.12 -13.15
C GLY A 29 26.31 -3.79 -12.22
N MET A 30 26.18 -2.55 -11.75
CA MET A 30 25.09 -2.14 -10.84
C MET A 30 23.76 -1.91 -11.58
N LYS A 31 23.79 -1.55 -12.87
CA LYS A 31 22.57 -1.46 -13.71
C LYS A 31 22.03 -2.85 -14.06
N ALA A 32 22.90 -3.83 -14.30
CA ALA A 32 22.50 -5.21 -14.57
C ALA A 32 21.92 -5.92 -13.33
N VAL A 33 22.35 -5.53 -12.13
CA VAL A 33 21.81 -6.03 -10.85
C VAL A 33 20.43 -5.44 -10.60
N ALA A 34 20.21 -4.13 -10.80
CA ALA A 34 18.90 -3.51 -10.61
C ALA A 34 17.82 -4.07 -11.57
N SER A 35 18.15 -4.36 -12.84
CA SER A 35 17.18 -4.83 -13.83
C SER A 35 16.83 -6.32 -13.77
N GLN A 36 17.56 -7.13 -12.99
CA GLN A 36 17.28 -8.57 -12.81
C GLN A 36 16.66 -8.89 -11.44
N LEU A 37 16.41 -7.88 -10.60
CA LEU A 37 16.00 -8.03 -9.20
C LEU A 37 14.52 -7.76 -8.92
N GLU A 38 13.73 -7.38 -9.93
CA GLU A 38 12.28 -7.07 -9.84
C GLU A 38 11.35 -8.29 -9.66
N GLN A 39 11.86 -9.44 -9.21
CA GLN A 39 11.03 -10.63 -9.00
C GLN A 39 11.10 -11.13 -7.56
N THR A 40 10.02 -10.83 -6.84
CA THR A 40 9.57 -11.46 -5.58
C THR A 40 9.43 -12.99 -5.83
N GLN A 41 9.84 -13.88 -4.90
CA GLN A 41 9.86 -15.35 -5.11
C GLN A 41 9.03 -16.14 -4.07
N ARG A 42 8.29 -17.20 -4.52
CA ARG A 42 7.53 -18.21 -3.70
C ARG A 42 8.46 -19.18 -2.95
N MET A 43 7.99 -19.77 -1.84
CA MET A 43 8.37 -21.15 -1.39
C MET A 43 7.15 -21.95 -0.86
N GLU A 44 7.12 -23.27 -1.14
CA GLU A 44 6.09 -24.25 -0.71
C GLU A 44 6.49 -25.14 0.52
N PRO A 45 5.71 -26.20 0.91
CA PRO A 45 4.84 -26.23 2.08
C PRO A 45 5.35 -27.15 3.21
N ILE A 46 4.84 -26.97 4.43
CA ILE A 46 5.05 -27.92 5.53
C ILE A 46 3.91 -28.96 5.49
N HIS A 47 4.21 -30.15 4.99
CA HIS A 47 3.37 -31.34 5.21
C HIS A 47 3.98 -32.23 6.30
N ILE A 48 3.11 -32.72 7.19
CA ILE A 48 3.40 -33.73 8.21
C ILE A 48 3.05 -35.09 7.59
N ASP A 49 3.97 -36.06 7.65
CA ASP A 49 3.92 -37.33 6.94
C ASP A 49 2.71 -38.23 7.28
N SER A 50 2.14 -38.85 6.24
CA SER A 50 1.71 -40.27 6.24
C SER A 50 1.71 -40.83 4.80
N ALA A 51 2.76 -41.62 4.51
CA ALA A 51 2.90 -42.72 3.54
C ALA A 51 2.66 -42.54 2.01
N MET A 52 3.78 -42.72 1.28
CA MET A 52 4.02 -43.54 0.06
C MET A 52 3.59 -43.11 -1.37
N THR A 53 4.57 -43.30 -2.25
CA THR A 53 4.61 -43.50 -3.72
C THR A 53 4.72 -42.31 -4.69
N ALA A 54 5.67 -42.48 -5.61
CA ALA A 54 6.29 -41.50 -6.49
C ALA A 54 5.59 -41.31 -7.84
N LYS A 55 5.77 -40.11 -8.44
CA LYS A 55 6.27 -39.91 -9.82
C LYS A 55 6.49 -38.42 -10.14
N LYS A 56 7.65 -38.12 -10.76
CA LYS A 56 8.09 -36.82 -11.30
C LYS A 56 7.24 -36.36 -12.49
N LYS A 57 6.95 -35.05 -12.56
CA LYS A 57 6.94 -34.26 -13.81
C LYS A 57 7.16 -32.77 -13.51
N ALA A 58 7.96 -32.12 -14.35
CA ALA A 58 8.42 -30.74 -14.26
C ALA A 58 7.59 -29.80 -15.15
N VAL A 59 7.29 -28.56 -14.70
CA VAL A 59 7.15 -27.28 -15.45
C VAL A 59 7.19 -26.09 -14.42
N PRO A 60 7.17 -24.78 -14.79
CA PRO A 60 8.13 -23.73 -14.41
C PRO A 60 7.65 -22.75 -13.29
N GLU A 61 8.53 -21.82 -12.89
CA GLU A 61 8.52 -20.97 -11.68
C GLU A 61 7.61 -19.71 -11.72
N GLU A 62 6.84 -19.45 -10.64
CA GLU A 62 6.04 -18.22 -10.33
C GLU A 62 6.05 -17.90 -8.78
N THR A 63 5.65 -16.69 -8.34
CA THR A 63 5.90 -15.88 -7.07
C THR A 63 4.86 -15.95 -5.88
N MET A 64 5.21 -15.89 -4.54
CA MET A 64 4.32 -15.93 -3.28
C MET A 64 5.01 -15.26 -2.10
N VAL A 65 4.36 -14.46 -1.23
CA VAL A 65 3.05 -14.45 -0.50
C VAL A 65 3.08 -15.18 0.87
N MET A 66 2.76 -14.43 1.94
CA MET A 66 2.65 -14.89 3.34
C MET A 66 1.28 -15.56 3.62
N PRO A 67 1.19 -16.55 4.54
CA PRO A 67 -0.10 -17.10 4.96
C PRO A 67 -0.87 -16.09 5.83
N PRO A 68 -2.22 -16.08 5.76
CA PRO A 68 -3.03 -15.34 6.71
C PRO A 68 -2.85 -15.93 8.12
N ILE A 69 -2.69 -15.07 9.11
CA ILE A 69 -2.75 -15.45 10.53
C ILE A 69 -4.22 -15.78 10.83
N ARG A 70 -4.60 -17.07 10.78
CA ARG A 70 -5.91 -17.53 11.25
C ARG A 70 -5.77 -18.30 12.55
N ALA A 71 -6.40 -17.78 13.59
CA ALA A 71 -6.65 -18.48 14.84
C ALA A 71 -7.56 -19.71 14.61
N HIS A 72 -7.32 -20.75 15.40
CA HIS A 72 -7.94 -22.07 15.31
C HIS A 72 -9.47 -22.07 15.44
N LYS A 73 -10.13 -22.99 14.72
CA LYS A 73 -11.55 -23.33 14.88
C LYS A 73 -11.83 -23.88 16.29
N SER A 74 -12.85 -23.36 16.96
CA SER A 74 -13.42 -23.97 18.17
C SER A 74 -14.81 -24.56 17.85
N GLN A 75 -15.05 -25.76 18.40
CA GLN A 75 -16.26 -26.57 18.22
C GLN A 75 -17.51 -25.98 18.88
N GLU A 76 -18.66 -26.42 18.35
CA GLU A 76 -20.04 -26.21 18.79
C GLU A 76 -20.39 -26.60 20.26
N LYS A 77 -21.53 -26.02 20.69
CA LYS A 77 -22.46 -26.31 21.83
C LYS A 77 -22.22 -25.50 23.12
N ALA A 78 -23.21 -24.90 23.79
CA ALA A 78 -24.69 -24.93 23.70
C ALA A 78 -25.32 -23.67 24.35
N THR A 79 -26.55 -23.32 23.94
CA THR A 79 -27.49 -22.34 24.55
C THR A 79 -28.14 -22.83 25.85
N PRO A 80 -28.61 -21.95 26.78
CA PRO A 80 -30.04 -21.53 26.79
C PRO A 80 -30.29 -20.05 27.22
N VAL A 81 -31.18 -19.26 26.55
CA VAL A 81 -32.63 -18.99 26.76
C VAL A 81 -32.98 -17.79 27.72
N VAL A 82 -33.42 -16.68 27.10
CA VAL A 82 -34.57 -15.75 27.37
C VAL A 82 -34.57 -14.68 28.52
N LYS A 83 -34.41 -13.39 28.09
CA LYS A 83 -35.15 -12.08 28.28
C LYS A 83 -36.23 -11.88 29.41
N PRO A 84 -36.71 -10.64 29.72
CA PRO A 84 -36.46 -9.28 29.16
C PRO A 84 -36.24 -8.11 30.17
N ALA A 85 -35.93 -6.92 29.63
CA ALA A 85 -35.72 -5.61 30.26
C ALA A 85 -36.99 -4.91 30.82
N PRO A 86 -36.83 -3.72 31.45
CA PRO A 86 -37.76 -2.63 31.21
C PRO A 86 -37.11 -1.30 30.78
N VAL A 87 -37.94 -0.54 30.07
CA VAL A 87 -37.77 0.75 29.39
C VAL A 87 -37.80 1.92 30.37
N VAL A 88 -36.89 2.91 30.23
CA VAL A 88 -37.11 4.30 30.68
C VAL A 88 -36.37 5.31 29.78
N LYS A 89 -37.13 6.21 29.16
CA LYS A 89 -36.82 7.60 28.75
C LYS A 89 -38.20 8.32 28.67
N PRO A 90 -38.33 9.67 28.76
CA PRO A 90 -37.35 10.68 28.35
C PRO A 90 -37.25 11.94 29.26
N SER A 91 -36.22 12.75 29.06
CA SER A 91 -36.28 14.18 29.40
C SER A 91 -35.53 15.01 28.35
N GLN A 92 -36.26 15.98 27.80
CA GLN A 92 -35.83 17.04 26.89
C GLN A 92 -35.34 18.25 27.69
N THR A 93 -34.30 18.92 27.19
CA THR A 93 -34.04 20.37 27.24
C THR A 93 -33.08 20.62 26.05
N SER A 94 -33.45 21.17 24.90
CA SER A 94 -33.77 22.57 24.54
C SER A 94 -32.88 23.59 25.23
N TRP A 95 -31.95 24.23 24.51
CA TRP A 95 -31.66 25.68 24.51
C TRP A 95 -30.87 26.05 23.24
N ASP A 96 -31.27 27.15 22.62
CA ASP A 96 -30.88 27.69 21.32
C ASP A 96 -29.49 28.39 21.27
N SER A 97 -28.88 28.31 20.08
CA SER A 97 -28.22 29.38 19.30
C SER A 97 -27.31 30.42 19.98
N ASN A 98 -26.01 30.44 19.61
CA ASN A 98 -25.47 31.51 18.74
C ASN A 98 -23.96 31.38 18.40
N THR A 99 -23.70 31.43 17.09
CA THR A 99 -22.63 32.13 16.37
C THR A 99 -21.17 32.02 16.84
N SER A 100 -20.32 31.43 16.00
CA SER A 100 -19.14 32.08 15.40
C SER A 100 -18.56 31.14 14.34
N GLY A 101 -18.90 31.41 13.07
CA GLY A 101 -18.22 30.79 11.93
C GLY A 101 -16.86 31.45 11.74
N THR A 102 -15.82 30.65 11.73
CA THR A 102 -14.54 31.01 11.13
C THR A 102 -14.29 30.01 10.01
N ASP A 103 -14.52 30.49 8.79
CA ASP A 103 -14.01 29.91 7.56
C ASP A 103 -12.50 29.70 7.68
N THR A 104 -12.07 28.45 7.73
CA THR A 104 -10.70 28.07 7.34
C THR A 104 -10.79 27.40 5.99
N ARG A 105 -10.73 28.24 4.95
CA ARG A 105 -10.25 27.81 3.63
C ARG A 105 -8.86 27.20 3.84
N ASN A 106 -8.71 25.93 3.54
CA ASN A 106 -7.40 25.30 3.43
C ASN A 106 -6.61 26.03 2.33
N PRO A 107 -5.42 26.57 2.61
CA PRO A 107 -4.55 27.07 1.56
C PRO A 107 -3.96 25.90 0.78
N SER A 108 -4.02 26.02 -0.54
CA SER A 108 -3.40 25.13 -1.53
C SER A 108 -1.99 24.69 -1.12
N LEU A 109 -1.75 23.38 -1.09
CA LEU A 109 -0.45 22.76 -0.89
C LEU A 109 0.60 23.36 -1.84
N GLY A 110 1.76 23.68 -1.28
CA GLY A 110 2.92 24.15 -2.01
C GLY A 110 3.48 23.07 -2.94
N SER A 111 3.94 23.55 -4.10
CA SER A 111 4.68 22.88 -5.17
C SER A 111 5.55 21.68 -4.74
N ALA A 112 5.06 20.46 -5.00
CA ALA A 112 5.85 19.25 -5.19
C ALA A 112 5.98 18.98 -6.71
N PRO A 113 7.03 18.27 -7.19
CA PRO A 113 7.35 18.24 -8.62
C PRO A 113 6.24 17.54 -9.41
N HIS A 114 5.68 18.26 -10.38
CA HIS A 114 4.71 17.74 -11.35
C HIS A 114 5.31 16.53 -12.07
N TYR A 115 4.90 15.32 -11.68
CA TYR A 115 4.84 14.21 -12.61
C TYR A 115 3.71 14.54 -13.60
N ALA A 116 3.99 14.41 -14.90
CA ALA A 116 2.99 14.59 -15.94
C ALA A 116 1.85 13.61 -15.69
N SER A 117 0.72 14.14 -15.27
CA SER A 117 -0.48 13.37 -14.98
C SER A 117 -0.96 12.74 -16.28
N ILE A 118 -1.29 11.45 -16.25
CA ILE A 118 -1.84 10.71 -17.41
C ILE A 118 -3.15 11.35 -17.91
N TRP A 119 -3.73 12.26 -17.12
CA TRP A 119 -5.04 12.89 -17.24
C TRP A 119 -5.07 14.19 -18.06
N GLU A 120 -3.98 14.59 -18.73
CA GLU A 120 -3.93 15.81 -19.58
C GLU A 120 -4.44 15.61 -21.03
N SER A 121 -5.01 14.46 -21.38
CA SER A 121 -5.60 14.26 -22.71
C SER A 121 -7.01 14.85 -22.82
N GLU A 122 -7.13 16.01 -23.46
CA GLU A 122 -8.41 16.56 -23.96
C GLU A 122 -9.06 15.59 -24.98
N SER A 123 -9.83 14.61 -24.51
CA SER A 123 -10.64 13.74 -25.38
C SER A 123 -12.14 14.05 -25.25
N THR A 124 -12.56 15.26 -25.64
CA THR A 124 -13.99 15.52 -25.90
C THR A 124 -14.40 14.89 -27.24
N VAL A 125 -14.54 13.56 -27.27
CA VAL A 125 -15.13 12.87 -28.41
C VAL A 125 -16.61 13.25 -28.46
N ASP A 126 -17.06 13.99 -29.49
CA ASP A 126 -18.49 14.27 -29.72
C ASP A 126 -19.22 12.98 -30.09
N SER A 127 -19.59 12.20 -29.07
CA SER A 127 -20.32 10.94 -29.19
C SER A 127 -21.78 11.11 -28.77
N PRO A 128 -22.77 10.83 -29.64
CA PRO A 128 -24.18 10.78 -29.26
C PRO A 128 -24.47 9.75 -28.15
N VAL A 129 -23.74 8.64 -28.09
CA VAL A 129 -23.92 7.60 -27.05
C VAL A 129 -23.47 8.13 -25.69
N VAL A 130 -22.29 8.76 -25.63
CA VAL A 130 -21.79 9.40 -24.40
C VAL A 130 -22.77 10.47 -23.93
N ARG A 131 -23.22 11.37 -24.82
CA ARG A 131 -24.23 12.40 -24.49
C ARG A 131 -25.53 11.80 -23.98
N GLN A 132 -25.98 10.69 -24.55
CA GLN A 132 -27.17 9.97 -24.08
C GLN A 132 -26.98 9.45 -22.65
N CYS A 133 -25.87 8.76 -22.36
CA CYS A 133 -25.54 8.24 -21.04
C CYS A 133 -25.44 9.34 -19.98
N VAL A 134 -24.72 10.42 -20.31
CA VAL A 134 -24.60 11.61 -19.44
C VAL A 134 -25.99 12.20 -19.15
N SER A 135 -26.80 12.42 -20.20
CA SER A 135 -28.14 13.00 -20.03
C SER A 135 -29.06 12.11 -19.20
N HIS A 136 -28.93 10.78 -19.31
CA HIS A 136 -29.71 9.84 -18.52
C HIS A 136 -29.35 9.91 -17.04
N PHE A 137 -28.06 9.99 -16.71
CA PHE A 137 -27.58 10.15 -15.34
C PHE A 137 -28.02 11.48 -14.73
N LEU A 138 -27.79 12.60 -15.42
CA LEU A 138 -28.10 13.93 -14.91
C LEU A 138 -29.60 14.15 -14.66
N ARG A 139 -30.48 13.52 -15.43
CA ARG A 139 -31.94 13.57 -15.23
C ARG A 139 -32.41 12.95 -13.92
N GLN A 140 -31.57 12.18 -13.23
CA GLN A 140 -31.89 11.62 -11.92
C GLN A 140 -31.80 12.67 -10.80
N TYR A 141 -31.20 13.83 -11.06
CA TYR A 141 -30.95 14.89 -10.08
C TYR A 141 -31.78 16.14 -10.37
N GLY A 142 -32.24 16.80 -9.29
CA GLY A 142 -33.09 17.99 -9.41
C GLY A 142 -32.34 19.29 -9.75
N VAL A 143 -31.03 19.35 -9.46
CA VAL A 143 -30.16 20.50 -9.75
C VAL A 143 -28.86 19.97 -10.34
N VAL A 144 -28.49 20.46 -11.52
CA VAL A 144 -27.27 20.09 -12.24
C VAL A 144 -26.39 21.32 -12.37
N SER A 145 -25.22 21.30 -11.73
CA SER A 145 -24.20 22.34 -11.91
C SER A 145 -23.42 22.10 -13.21
N PRO A 146 -22.80 23.15 -13.80
CA PRO A 146 -21.88 22.99 -14.92
C PRO A 146 -20.75 22.01 -14.62
N ASP A 147 -20.20 22.06 -13.40
CA ASP A 147 -19.11 21.18 -12.97
C ASP A 147 -19.54 19.71 -12.93
N LEU A 148 -20.74 19.43 -12.41
CA LEU A 148 -21.30 18.07 -12.38
C LEU A 148 -21.49 17.52 -13.80
N GLN A 149 -21.96 18.37 -14.72
CA GLN A 149 -22.09 17.99 -16.12
C GLN A 149 -20.72 17.65 -16.73
N GLN A 150 -19.73 18.51 -16.55
CA GLN A 150 -18.37 18.31 -17.07
C GLN A 150 -17.72 17.04 -16.50
N GLN A 151 -17.82 16.83 -15.18
CA GLN A 151 -17.29 15.64 -14.51
C GLN A 151 -17.96 14.35 -15.01
N THR A 152 -19.28 14.39 -15.20
CA THR A 152 -20.04 13.24 -15.73
C THR A 152 -19.63 12.95 -17.18
N GLU A 153 -19.49 13.98 -18.02
CA GLU A 153 -19.06 13.84 -19.42
C GLU A 153 -17.65 13.24 -19.52
N TYR A 154 -16.73 13.73 -18.70
CA TYR A 154 -15.37 13.24 -18.60
C TYR A 154 -15.32 11.76 -18.22
N ILE A 155 -15.89 11.40 -17.05
CA ILE A 155 -15.77 10.03 -16.53
C ILE A 155 -16.51 9.02 -17.42
N THR A 156 -17.60 9.44 -18.09
CA THR A 156 -18.31 8.60 -19.05
C THR A 156 -17.46 8.28 -20.26
N SER A 157 -16.78 9.29 -20.82
CA SER A 157 -15.86 9.09 -21.94
C SER A 157 -14.70 8.18 -21.52
N ALA A 158 -14.08 8.46 -20.37
CA ALA A 158 -12.99 7.66 -19.83
C ALA A 158 -13.39 6.20 -19.58
N ALA A 159 -14.61 5.93 -19.13
CA ALA A 159 -15.11 4.56 -18.94
C ALA A 159 -15.16 3.76 -20.24
N PHE A 160 -15.57 4.39 -21.35
CA PHE A 160 -15.56 3.74 -22.66
C PHE A 160 -14.15 3.54 -23.20
N ASP A 161 -13.28 4.53 -23.01
CA ASP A 161 -11.88 4.46 -23.43
C ASP A 161 -11.17 3.32 -22.66
N GLN A 162 -11.44 3.18 -21.36
CA GLN A 162 -10.89 2.14 -20.50
C GLN A 162 -11.23 0.71 -20.98
N ILE A 163 -12.42 0.50 -21.55
CA ILE A 163 -12.82 -0.79 -22.12
C ILE A 163 -12.49 -0.91 -23.62
N GLY A 164 -11.74 0.05 -24.18
CA GLY A 164 -11.25 0.02 -25.56
C GLY A 164 -12.28 0.37 -26.64
N CYS A 165 -13.41 1.00 -26.29
CA CYS A 165 -14.43 1.39 -27.27
C CYS A 165 -14.02 2.66 -28.03
N GLN A 166 -13.87 2.58 -29.36
CA GLN A 166 -13.49 3.70 -30.22
C GLN A 166 -14.68 4.28 -31.00
N THR A 167 -15.69 3.45 -31.28
CA THR A 167 -16.86 3.81 -32.09
C THR A 167 -18.16 3.76 -31.28
N ASP A 168 -19.18 4.51 -31.71
CA ASP A 168 -20.49 4.48 -31.07
C ASP A 168 -21.19 3.12 -31.16
N ALA A 169 -20.92 2.34 -32.21
CA ALA A 169 -21.44 0.98 -32.33
C ALA A 169 -20.86 0.07 -31.24
N GLU A 170 -19.56 0.16 -30.98
CA GLU A 170 -18.90 -0.56 -29.88
C GLU A 170 -19.44 -0.12 -28.52
N ARG A 171 -19.61 1.20 -28.31
CA ARG A 171 -20.20 1.74 -27.06
C ARG A 171 -21.62 1.21 -26.83
N GLN A 172 -22.46 1.18 -27.88
CA GLN A 172 -23.81 0.62 -27.79
C GLN A 172 -23.81 -0.88 -27.49
N GLN A 173 -22.89 -1.63 -28.11
CA GLN A 173 -22.75 -3.06 -27.85
C GLN A 173 -22.28 -3.34 -26.41
N ALA A 174 -21.30 -2.58 -25.92
CA ALA A 174 -20.80 -2.70 -24.55
C ALA A 174 -21.90 -2.44 -23.51
N LEU A 175 -22.81 -1.50 -23.79
CA LEU A 175 -23.95 -1.18 -22.93
C LEU A 175 -25.16 -2.12 -23.10
N ALA A 176 -25.13 -3.11 -23.99
CA ALA A 176 -26.26 -4.01 -24.17
C ALA A 176 -26.67 -4.76 -22.86
N PRO A 177 -25.74 -5.22 -22.00
CA PRO A 177 -26.09 -5.82 -20.72
C PRO A 177 -26.49 -4.78 -19.67
N LEU A 178 -27.59 -5.03 -18.95
CA LEU A 178 -28.07 -4.13 -17.89
C LEU A 178 -27.01 -3.88 -16.80
N ILE A 179 -26.25 -4.91 -16.41
CA ILE A 179 -25.21 -4.79 -15.39
C ILE A 179 -24.13 -3.78 -15.77
N VAL A 180 -23.80 -3.64 -17.06
CA VAL A 180 -22.81 -2.66 -17.55
C VAL A 180 -23.41 -1.25 -17.53
N GLN A 181 -24.70 -1.10 -17.84
CA GLN A 181 -25.39 0.19 -17.70
C GLN A 181 -25.46 0.66 -16.24
N GLU A 182 -25.75 -0.25 -15.31
CA GLU A 182 -25.75 0.02 -13.88
C GLU A 182 -24.35 0.34 -13.38
N ALA A 183 -23.33 -0.40 -13.83
CA ALA A 183 -21.94 -0.13 -13.49
C ALA A 183 -21.51 1.26 -13.97
N LEU A 184 -21.82 1.65 -15.20
CA LEU A 184 -21.52 3.00 -15.71
C LEU A 184 -22.19 4.09 -14.88
N GLN A 185 -23.44 3.90 -14.48
CA GLN A 185 -24.13 4.87 -13.60
C GLN A 185 -23.47 4.95 -12.22
N ASN A 186 -22.99 3.84 -11.67
CA ASN A 186 -22.27 3.86 -10.39
C ASN A 186 -20.88 4.49 -10.51
N VAL A 187 -20.18 4.33 -11.66
CA VAL A 187 -18.93 5.07 -11.96
C VAL A 187 -19.20 6.57 -11.96
N GLN A 188 -20.22 7.02 -12.69
CA GLN A 188 -20.62 8.43 -12.75
C GLN A 188 -20.96 8.94 -11.35
N LYS A 189 -21.71 8.17 -10.56
CA LYS A 189 -22.09 8.53 -9.19
C LYS A 189 -20.89 8.63 -8.25
N ALA A 190 -19.96 7.68 -8.31
CA ALA A 190 -18.77 7.66 -7.47
C ALA A 190 -17.88 8.89 -7.73
N TYR A 191 -17.59 9.15 -9.00
CA TYR A 191 -16.75 10.29 -9.38
C TYR A 191 -17.46 11.64 -9.17
N ALA A 192 -18.76 11.73 -9.44
CA ALA A 192 -19.53 12.95 -9.16
C ALA A 192 -19.61 13.29 -7.65
N ALA A 193 -19.57 12.28 -6.77
CA ALA A 193 -19.55 12.50 -5.33
C ALA A 193 -18.18 13.03 -4.86
N HIS A 194 -17.10 12.47 -5.41
CA HIS A 194 -15.72 12.78 -5.06
C HIS A 194 -14.86 12.80 -6.35
N PRO A 195 -14.73 13.97 -7.02
CA PRO A 195 -14.10 14.07 -8.34
C PRO A 195 -12.56 14.12 -8.24
N ASP A 196 -11.99 13.27 -7.40
CA ASP A 196 -10.54 13.13 -7.21
C ASP A 196 -9.98 12.07 -8.16
N ASP A 197 -8.74 12.26 -8.63
CA ASP A 197 -8.10 11.38 -9.62
C ASP A 197 -8.13 9.90 -9.19
N TYR A 198 -7.84 9.63 -7.91
CA TYR A 198 -7.87 8.27 -7.37
C TYR A 198 -9.26 7.62 -7.39
N VAL A 199 -10.34 8.39 -7.25
CA VAL A 199 -11.71 7.87 -7.36
C VAL A 199 -11.99 7.48 -8.81
N GLY A 200 -11.55 8.31 -9.75
CA GLY A 200 -11.59 8.00 -11.18
C GLY A 200 -10.87 6.69 -11.50
N THR A 201 -9.61 6.55 -11.08
CA THR A 201 -8.80 5.34 -11.29
C THR A 201 -9.47 4.08 -10.76
N ILE A 202 -9.94 4.10 -9.51
CA ILE A 202 -10.58 2.93 -8.89
C ILE A 202 -11.90 2.61 -9.57
N ALA A 203 -12.71 3.62 -9.90
CA ALA A 203 -14.01 3.42 -10.54
C ALA A 203 -13.88 2.88 -11.97
N LEU A 204 -12.92 3.38 -12.74
CA LEU A 204 -12.64 2.91 -14.09
C LEU A 204 -12.09 1.48 -14.08
N GLN A 205 -11.21 1.14 -13.13
CA GLN A 205 -10.74 -0.23 -12.94
C GLN A 205 -11.90 -1.18 -12.58
N ALA A 206 -12.79 -0.78 -11.68
CA ALA A 206 -13.96 -1.56 -11.33
C ALA A 206 -14.91 -1.76 -12.52
N PHE A 207 -15.12 -0.72 -13.33
CA PHE A 207 -15.89 -0.83 -14.57
C PHE A 207 -15.26 -1.81 -15.56
N TYR A 208 -13.95 -1.72 -15.75
CA TYR A 208 -13.19 -2.65 -16.59
C TYR A 208 -13.36 -4.09 -16.13
N ASP A 209 -13.21 -4.34 -14.83
CA ASP A 209 -13.33 -5.68 -14.24
C ASP A 209 -14.75 -6.23 -14.38
N ILE A 210 -15.79 -5.39 -14.25
CA ILE A 210 -17.18 -5.80 -14.45
C ILE A 210 -17.42 -6.24 -15.90
N VAL A 211 -16.86 -5.52 -16.88
CA VAL A 211 -17.04 -5.81 -18.30
C VAL A 211 -16.25 -7.05 -18.75
N HIS A 212 -15.04 -7.23 -18.25
CA HIS A 212 -14.10 -8.24 -18.76
C HIS A 212 -13.98 -9.50 -17.91
N CYS A 213 -14.23 -9.43 -16.60
CA CYS A 213 -14.13 -10.60 -15.75
C CYS A 213 -15.39 -11.47 -15.83
N SER A 214 -15.22 -12.78 -15.58
CA SER A 214 -16.33 -13.72 -15.52
C SER A 214 -17.32 -13.32 -14.40
N PRO A 215 -18.65 -13.35 -14.63
CA PRO A 215 -19.64 -12.97 -13.62
C PRO A 215 -19.60 -13.78 -12.32
N ILE A 216 -19.02 -14.99 -12.37
CA ILE A 216 -18.85 -15.87 -11.19
C ILE A 216 -17.51 -15.65 -10.47
N SER A 217 -16.63 -14.79 -11.00
CA SER A 217 -15.33 -14.51 -10.38
C SER A 217 -15.48 -13.59 -9.18
N THR A 218 -14.63 -13.80 -8.18
CA THR A 218 -14.58 -12.92 -7.00
C THR A 218 -14.26 -11.48 -7.39
N ARG A 219 -13.34 -11.26 -8.35
CA ARG A 219 -12.99 -9.94 -8.85
C ARG A 219 -14.20 -9.17 -9.41
N HIS A 220 -15.01 -9.83 -10.24
CA HIS A 220 -16.23 -9.22 -10.79
C HIS A 220 -17.22 -8.80 -9.70
N LEU A 221 -17.49 -9.69 -8.73
CA LEU A 221 -18.43 -9.40 -7.65
C LEU A 221 -17.95 -8.25 -6.76
N VAL A 222 -16.66 -8.24 -6.40
CA VAL A 222 -16.09 -7.19 -5.57
C VAL A 222 -16.04 -5.85 -6.30
N ALA A 223 -15.77 -5.82 -7.61
CA ALA A 223 -15.82 -4.59 -8.41
C ALA A 223 -17.23 -3.98 -8.44
N ILE A 224 -18.28 -4.80 -8.54
CA ILE A 224 -19.67 -4.34 -8.42
C ILE A 224 -19.91 -3.67 -7.08
N ASP A 225 -19.49 -4.30 -5.99
CA ASP A 225 -19.73 -3.78 -4.64
C ASP A 225 -18.87 -2.55 -4.34
N ALA A 226 -17.64 -2.47 -4.88
CA ALA A 226 -16.79 -1.29 -4.85
C ALA A 226 -17.52 -0.06 -5.40
N LEU A 227 -18.03 -0.13 -6.63
CA LEU A 227 -18.74 1.00 -7.24
C LEU A 227 -19.95 1.48 -6.44
N LYS A 228 -20.61 0.59 -5.68
CA LYS A 228 -21.75 0.97 -4.83
C LYS A 228 -21.33 1.73 -3.58
N VAL A 229 -20.18 1.39 -2.98
CA VAL A 229 -19.75 1.99 -1.70
C VAL A 229 -18.93 3.27 -1.89
N MET A 230 -18.21 3.40 -3.01
CA MET A 230 -17.32 4.52 -3.29
C MET A 230 -17.94 5.92 -3.11
N PRO A 231 -19.21 6.19 -3.48
CA PRO A 231 -19.83 7.51 -3.27
C PRO A 231 -19.94 7.95 -1.80
N TYR A 232 -19.70 7.04 -0.85
CA TYR A 232 -19.75 7.29 0.58
C TYR A 232 -18.36 7.29 1.23
N LEU A 233 -17.29 7.09 0.45
CA LEU A 233 -15.93 7.01 0.96
C LEU A 233 -15.17 8.30 0.64
N THR A 234 -14.66 8.95 1.68
CA THR A 234 -13.76 10.10 1.57
C THR A 234 -12.30 9.65 1.57
N GLN A 235 -11.37 10.54 1.23
CA GLN A 235 -9.91 10.27 1.23
C GLN A 235 -9.42 9.58 2.52
N GLY A 236 -9.88 10.02 3.70
CA GLY A 236 -9.51 9.40 4.97
C GLY A 236 -9.85 7.91 5.07
N HIS A 237 -10.97 7.49 4.47
CA HIS A 237 -11.34 6.07 4.40
C HIS A 237 -10.30 5.28 3.60
N TYR A 238 -9.88 5.81 2.45
CA TYR A 238 -8.88 5.17 1.60
C TYR A 238 -7.48 5.15 2.24
N GLN A 239 -7.11 6.18 2.99
CA GLN A 239 -5.86 6.20 3.77
C GLN A 239 -5.81 5.07 4.81
N ILE A 240 -6.90 4.85 5.56
CA ILE A 240 -7.00 3.72 6.50
C ILE A 240 -6.82 2.40 5.75
N LEU A 241 -7.53 2.21 4.63
CA LEU A 241 -7.46 0.98 3.85
C LEU A 241 -6.04 0.74 3.28
N ALA A 242 -5.36 1.79 2.82
CA ALA A 242 -3.97 1.71 2.34
C ALA A 242 -2.99 1.30 3.45
N ILE A 243 -3.06 1.92 4.62
CA ILE A 243 -2.17 1.58 5.75
C ILE A 243 -2.40 0.13 6.20
N LEU A 244 -3.66 -0.33 6.26
CA LEU A 244 -3.96 -1.73 6.55
C LEU A 244 -3.39 -2.67 5.47
N LEU A 245 -3.51 -2.32 4.18
CA LEU A 245 -2.97 -3.11 3.08
C LEU A 245 -1.44 -3.24 3.20
N LEU A 246 -0.76 -2.11 3.39
CA LEU A 246 0.71 -2.05 3.42
C LEU A 246 1.30 -2.89 4.56
N PHE A 247 0.69 -2.89 5.75
CA PHE A 247 1.28 -3.51 6.92
C PHE A 247 0.73 -4.90 7.26
N LEU A 248 -0.50 -5.24 6.86
CA LEU A 248 -1.09 -6.55 7.15
C LEU A 248 -1.01 -7.52 5.97
N TYR A 249 -0.93 -7.01 4.73
CA TYR A 249 -1.03 -7.82 3.52
C TYR A 249 0.17 -7.69 2.58
N SER A 250 1.06 -6.74 2.84
CA SER A 250 2.26 -6.52 2.04
C SER A 250 3.52 -6.65 2.89
N ARG A 251 4.62 -7.05 2.25
CA ARG A 251 5.94 -7.09 2.88
C ARG A 251 7.01 -6.86 1.82
N ASN A 252 7.91 -5.93 2.07
CA ASN A 252 9.00 -5.66 1.14
C ASN A 252 10.28 -6.40 1.54
N SER A 253 10.72 -7.36 0.73
CA SER A 253 11.93 -8.15 1.00
C SER A 253 13.25 -7.37 0.91
N HIS A 254 13.22 -6.15 0.37
CA HIS A 254 14.38 -5.27 0.26
C HIS A 254 14.66 -4.46 1.52
N ASN A 255 13.71 -4.43 2.48
CA ASN A 255 13.85 -3.73 3.74
C ASN A 255 14.79 -4.51 4.67
N VAL A 256 16.08 -4.58 4.36
CA VAL A 256 17.08 -5.39 5.10
C VAL A 256 17.97 -4.57 6.02
N ASP A 257 18.05 -3.26 5.78
CA ASP A 257 18.86 -2.29 6.51
C ASP A 257 18.09 -0.98 6.74
N LYS A 258 18.68 -0.07 7.52
CA LYS A 258 17.99 1.16 7.95
C LYS A 258 17.66 2.04 6.75
N ASP A 259 18.61 2.25 5.85
CA ASP A 259 18.44 3.12 4.68
C ASP A 259 17.38 2.57 3.72
N SER A 260 17.34 1.25 3.52
CA SER A 260 16.29 0.59 2.72
C SER A 260 14.91 0.73 3.35
N PHE A 261 14.82 0.63 4.68
CA PHE A 261 13.59 0.79 5.42
C PHE A 261 13.09 2.24 5.37
N CYS A 262 13.97 3.24 5.59
CA CYS A 262 13.63 4.65 5.47
C CYS A 262 13.08 4.96 4.07
N ARG A 263 13.77 4.52 3.02
CA ARG A 263 13.30 4.69 1.62
C ARG A 263 11.93 4.07 1.38
N TYR A 264 11.65 2.92 1.99
CA TYR A 264 10.34 2.31 1.93
C TYR A 264 9.27 3.14 2.65
N ILE A 265 9.56 3.66 3.85
CA ILE A 265 8.62 4.51 4.60
C ILE A 265 8.33 5.80 3.83
N ASP A 266 9.36 6.47 3.33
CA ASP A 266 9.22 7.73 2.60
C ASP A 266 8.40 7.55 1.31
N LYS A 267 8.61 6.43 0.61
CA LYS A 267 7.90 6.16 -0.64
C LYS A 267 6.49 5.64 -0.41
N TYR A 268 6.30 4.62 0.43
CA TYR A 268 5.05 3.87 0.50
C TYR A 268 4.16 4.25 1.68
N VAL A 269 4.69 4.87 2.74
CA VAL A 269 3.91 5.12 3.96
C VAL A 269 3.60 6.61 4.10
N TYR A 270 4.63 7.45 4.01
CA TYR A 270 4.50 8.90 4.18
C TYR A 270 3.38 9.55 3.35
N PRO A 271 3.14 9.18 2.07
CA PRO A 271 2.07 9.80 1.27
C PRO A 271 0.66 9.62 1.83
N PHE A 272 0.45 8.63 2.71
CA PHE A 272 -0.87 8.34 3.27
C PHE A 272 -1.10 8.96 4.65
N LEU A 273 -0.08 9.52 5.29
CA LEU A 273 -0.19 10.00 6.68
C LEU A 273 -0.64 11.45 6.81
N ASP A 274 -0.56 12.25 5.75
CA ASP A 274 -1.04 13.63 5.80
C ASP A 274 -2.56 13.68 6.04
N GLY A 275 -2.98 14.36 7.10
CA GLY A 275 -4.38 14.42 7.52
C GLY A 275 -5.01 13.08 7.90
N PHE A 276 -4.22 12.08 8.32
CA PHE A 276 -4.71 10.74 8.60
C PHE A 276 -5.83 10.71 9.66
N PRO A 277 -7.00 10.10 9.37
CA PRO A 277 -8.12 10.09 10.31
C PRO A 277 -7.88 9.12 11.46
N THR A 278 -8.09 9.60 12.68
CA THR A 278 -8.02 8.79 13.91
C THR A 278 -9.38 8.64 14.59
N GLU A 279 -10.39 9.35 14.12
CA GLU A 279 -11.70 9.37 14.74
C GLU A 279 -12.48 8.08 14.48
N ARG A 280 -13.08 7.56 15.54
CA ARG A 280 -13.90 6.33 15.53
C ARG A 280 -14.96 6.26 14.41
N PRO A 281 -15.66 7.33 14.00
CA PRO A 281 -16.67 7.26 12.95
C PRO A 281 -16.15 6.74 11.60
N TYR A 282 -14.91 7.07 11.21
CA TYR A 282 -14.32 6.57 9.96
C TYR A 282 -14.26 5.04 9.93
N TYR A 283 -13.77 4.43 11.00
CA TYR A 283 -13.66 2.97 11.13
C TYR A 283 -15.04 2.30 11.23
N GLN A 284 -15.99 2.93 11.93
CA GLN A 284 -17.36 2.41 12.01
C GLN A 284 -18.05 2.43 10.65
N GLN A 285 -17.79 3.46 9.84
CA GLN A 285 -18.31 3.57 8.49
C GLN A 285 -17.67 2.53 7.56
N LEU A 286 -16.36 2.28 7.67
CA LEU A 286 -15.68 1.19 6.92
C LEU A 286 -16.24 -0.19 7.27
N ASP A 287 -16.51 -0.47 8.54
CA ASP A 287 -17.12 -1.74 9.00
C ASP A 287 -18.58 -1.86 8.53
N TYR A 288 -19.35 -0.77 8.62
CA TYR A 288 -20.74 -0.72 8.14
C TYR A 288 -20.84 -0.95 6.63
N LEU A 289 -19.92 -0.38 5.85
CA LEU A 289 -19.82 -0.59 4.40
C LEU A 289 -19.07 -1.88 4.03
N HIS A 290 -18.71 -2.71 5.02
CA HIS A 290 -18.03 -3.99 4.86
C HIS A 290 -16.68 -3.90 4.12
N CYS A 291 -16.00 -2.76 4.21
CA CYS A 291 -14.63 -2.56 3.71
C CYS A 291 -13.59 -3.12 4.70
N THR A 292 -13.89 -3.08 5.99
CA THR A 292 -13.07 -3.67 7.06
C THR A 292 -13.87 -4.66 7.87
N ALA A 293 -13.18 -5.44 8.69
CA ALA A 293 -13.77 -6.21 9.79
C ALA A 293 -12.98 -5.95 11.08
N PHE A 294 -13.63 -6.10 12.22
CA PHE A 294 -12.97 -6.03 13.52
C PHE A 294 -12.46 -7.41 13.97
N GLU A 295 -11.21 -7.46 14.38
CA GLU A 295 -10.59 -8.62 15.00
C GLU A 295 -10.79 -8.61 16.52
N ALA A 296 -10.87 -9.80 17.11
CA ALA A 296 -11.03 -9.94 18.56
C ALA A 296 -9.74 -9.67 19.34
N LYS A 297 -8.58 -9.87 18.69
CA LYS A 297 -7.27 -9.62 19.28
C LYS A 297 -6.75 -8.28 18.77
N GLU A 298 -6.29 -7.43 19.68
CA GLU A 298 -5.52 -6.25 19.31
C GLU A 298 -4.15 -6.68 18.78
N THR A 299 -3.70 -6.05 17.70
CA THR A 299 -2.39 -6.26 17.10
C THR A 299 -1.66 -4.93 17.12
N HIS A 300 -0.70 -4.82 18.04
CA HIS A 300 0.15 -3.64 18.19
C HIS A 300 1.10 -3.49 17.00
N PHE A 301 1.44 -2.25 16.64
CA PHE A 301 2.28 -1.98 15.49
C PHE A 301 3.67 -2.64 15.60
N ALA A 302 4.25 -2.63 16.80
CA ALA A 302 5.52 -3.31 17.06
C ALA A 302 5.44 -4.83 16.81
N GLU A 303 4.30 -5.47 17.11
CA GLU A 303 4.08 -6.89 16.81
C GLU A 303 4.12 -7.12 15.30
N ILE A 304 3.44 -6.28 14.52
CA ILE A 304 3.39 -6.35 13.05
C ILE A 304 4.77 -6.26 12.43
N LEU A 305 5.58 -5.29 12.86
CA LEU A 305 6.97 -5.16 12.38
C LEU A 305 7.80 -6.38 12.77
N SER A 306 7.64 -6.88 13.99
CA SER A 306 8.37 -8.06 14.48
C SER A 306 7.99 -9.36 13.75
N ASP A 307 6.74 -9.48 13.32
CA ASP A 307 6.24 -10.63 12.57
C ASP A 307 6.62 -10.55 11.09
N SER A 308 6.56 -9.36 10.51
CA SER A 308 6.90 -9.13 9.10
C SER A 308 8.40 -9.22 8.85
N TYR A 309 9.21 -8.66 9.75
CA TYR A 309 10.67 -8.58 9.63
C TYR A 309 11.39 -9.18 10.85
N PRO A 310 11.24 -10.50 11.10
CA PRO A 310 11.68 -11.12 12.34
C PRO A 310 13.18 -11.04 12.57
N LEU A 311 14.03 -11.19 11.55
CA LEU A 311 15.48 -11.09 11.73
C LEU A 311 15.95 -9.67 12.06
N LEU A 312 15.15 -8.65 11.72
CA LEU A 312 15.48 -7.26 11.96
C LEU A 312 15.03 -6.79 13.35
N PHE A 313 13.86 -7.22 13.83
CA PHE A 313 13.31 -6.72 15.11
C PHE A 313 13.38 -7.73 16.26
N ARG A 314 13.28 -9.04 16.01
CA ARG A 314 13.21 -10.07 17.07
C ARG A 314 14.55 -10.54 17.59
N PHE A 315 15.65 -10.13 16.97
CA PHE A 315 16.99 -10.54 17.38
C PHE A 315 17.91 -9.32 17.49
N ARG A 316 18.88 -9.35 18.40
CA ARG A 316 19.89 -8.29 18.56
C ARG A 316 21.02 -8.38 17.54
N GLY A 317 21.24 -9.55 16.95
CA GLY A 317 22.37 -9.82 16.05
C GLY A 317 23.57 -10.51 16.73
N PHE A 318 24.74 -10.36 16.12
CA PHE A 318 25.98 -11.02 16.52
C PHE A 318 27.21 -10.14 16.26
N THR A 319 28.35 -10.49 16.86
CA THR A 319 29.59 -9.76 16.61
C THR A 319 30.24 -10.24 15.31
N GLU A 320 31.02 -9.37 14.66
CA GLU A 320 31.80 -9.75 13.47
C GLU A 320 32.73 -10.94 13.73
N GLU A 321 33.30 -11.04 14.94
CA GLU A 321 34.15 -12.16 15.32
C GLU A 321 33.38 -13.48 15.42
N GLU A 322 32.13 -13.46 15.89
CA GLU A 322 31.25 -14.63 15.87
C GLU A 322 30.92 -15.05 14.44
N LEU A 323 30.63 -14.09 13.55
CA LEU A 323 30.40 -14.34 12.13
C LEU A 323 31.65 -14.93 11.46
N ARG A 324 32.83 -14.37 11.71
CA ARG A 324 34.11 -14.85 11.17
C ARG A 324 34.40 -16.30 11.57
N LYS A 325 34.10 -16.65 12.83
CA LYS A 325 34.18 -18.03 13.33
C LYS A 325 33.18 -18.94 12.61
N ALA A 326 31.94 -18.48 12.46
CA ALA A 326 30.90 -19.24 11.78
C ALA A 326 31.23 -19.51 10.30
N LEU A 327 31.83 -18.54 9.63
CA LEU A 327 32.29 -18.64 8.24
C LEU A 327 33.57 -19.47 8.06
N LYS A 328 34.19 -19.98 9.14
CA LYS A 328 35.46 -20.72 9.10
C LYS A 328 36.57 -19.97 8.33
N GLY A 329 36.57 -18.63 8.40
CA GLY A 329 37.52 -17.78 7.69
C GLY A 329 37.15 -17.43 6.24
N GLN A 330 36.02 -17.91 5.70
CA GLN A 330 35.46 -17.36 4.45
C GLN A 330 35.01 -15.92 4.67
N ARG A 331 35.09 -15.10 3.62
CA ARG A 331 34.54 -13.75 3.63
C ARG A 331 33.26 -13.71 2.82
N ILE A 332 32.27 -13.00 3.33
CA ILE A 332 31.10 -12.59 2.57
C ILE A 332 31.21 -11.10 2.25
N PRO A 333 30.63 -10.62 1.15
CA PRO A 333 30.62 -9.19 0.83
C PRO A 333 29.94 -8.37 1.95
N ASP A 334 30.45 -7.16 2.18
CA ASP A 334 29.99 -6.30 3.28
C ASP A 334 28.51 -5.89 3.13
N GLU A 335 27.98 -5.84 1.91
CA GLU A 335 26.55 -5.59 1.63
C GLU A 335 25.60 -6.64 2.25
N PHE A 336 26.11 -7.81 2.64
CA PHE A 336 25.34 -8.86 3.30
C PHE A 336 25.38 -8.78 4.83
N ILE A 337 26.11 -7.81 5.37
CA ILE A 337 26.28 -7.56 6.81
C ILE A 337 25.81 -6.14 7.10
N VAL A 338 24.75 -6.01 7.89
CA VAL A 338 24.09 -4.73 8.14
C VAL A 338 24.09 -4.40 9.63
N PRO A 339 24.15 -3.12 10.02
CA PRO A 339 23.98 -2.72 11.41
C PRO A 339 22.61 -3.15 11.95
N SER A 340 22.57 -3.54 13.22
CA SER A 340 21.31 -3.88 13.88
C SER A 340 20.54 -2.63 14.31
N PHE A 341 19.21 -2.61 14.11
CA PHE A 341 18.35 -1.50 14.57
C PHE A 341 18.29 -1.37 16.09
N ASN A 342 18.36 -2.50 16.79
CA ASN A 342 18.10 -2.58 18.22
C ASN A 342 19.35 -2.90 19.04
N SER A 343 20.56 -2.81 18.47
CA SER A 343 21.79 -3.10 19.21
C SER A 343 23.04 -2.62 18.47
N PRO A 344 24.20 -2.47 19.15
CA PRO A 344 25.47 -2.13 18.50
C PRO A 344 26.10 -3.31 17.71
N LEU A 345 25.37 -4.41 17.51
CA LEU A 345 25.83 -5.60 16.79
C LEU A 345 25.49 -5.52 15.29
N VAL A 346 25.95 -6.52 14.53
CA VAL A 346 25.61 -6.69 13.12
C VAL A 346 24.60 -7.82 12.91
N LYS A 347 23.91 -7.76 11.77
CA LYS A 347 22.93 -8.74 11.29
C LYS A 347 23.24 -9.14 9.85
N LEU A 348 22.58 -10.20 9.40
CA LEU A 348 22.58 -10.58 8.00
C LEU A 348 21.55 -9.73 7.26
N ALA A 349 21.84 -9.34 6.02
CA ALA A 349 20.91 -8.62 5.14
C ALA A 349 19.76 -9.53 4.68
N MET A 350 18.87 -9.89 5.60
CA MET A 350 17.72 -10.76 5.40
C MET A 350 16.59 -10.34 6.33
N VAL A 351 15.35 -10.37 5.83
CA VAL A 351 14.16 -10.08 6.66
C VAL A 351 13.73 -11.28 7.50
N ASP A 352 13.83 -12.48 6.92
CA ASP A 352 13.44 -13.75 7.53
C ASP A 352 14.27 -14.94 6.98
N GLU A 353 13.98 -16.15 7.45
CA GLU A 353 14.66 -17.36 6.96
C GLU A 353 14.24 -17.80 5.56
N SER A 354 13.14 -17.29 5.02
CA SER A 354 12.72 -17.64 3.65
C SER A 354 13.75 -17.16 2.63
N MET A 355 14.46 -16.06 2.94
CA MET A 355 15.55 -15.52 2.13
C MET A 355 16.86 -16.32 2.22
N ALA A 356 16.99 -17.24 3.18
CA ALA A 356 18.27 -17.92 3.48
C ALA A 356 18.85 -18.65 2.26
N LYS A 357 18.02 -19.36 1.49
CA LYS A 357 18.48 -20.08 0.28
C LYS A 357 19.12 -19.12 -0.74
N ARG A 358 18.47 -17.98 -0.98
CA ARG A 358 18.96 -16.94 -1.91
C ARG A 358 20.23 -16.29 -1.35
N PHE A 359 20.22 -15.94 -0.07
CA PHE A 359 21.36 -15.36 0.63
C PHE A 359 22.62 -16.24 0.51
N PHE A 360 22.51 -17.54 0.81
CA PHE A 360 23.65 -18.46 0.72
C PHE A 360 24.13 -18.68 -0.71
N ARG A 361 23.22 -18.68 -1.69
CA ARG A 361 23.58 -18.73 -3.11
C ARG A 361 24.39 -17.50 -3.53
N MET A 362 23.98 -16.31 -3.12
CA MET A 362 24.66 -15.05 -3.48
C MET A 362 26.00 -14.87 -2.75
N THR A 363 26.10 -15.34 -1.51
CA THR A 363 27.35 -15.29 -0.72
C THR A 363 28.32 -16.43 -1.03
N GLY A 364 27.94 -17.40 -1.87
CA GLY A 364 28.77 -18.53 -2.26
C GLY A 364 28.94 -19.62 -1.18
N ILE A 365 28.12 -19.59 -0.12
CA ILE A 365 28.21 -20.53 1.00
C ILE A 365 27.42 -21.79 0.66
N ASN A 366 28.12 -22.87 0.31
CA ASN A 366 27.51 -24.14 -0.09
C ASN A 366 27.49 -25.23 1.03
N ASP A 367 28.30 -25.08 2.07
CA ASP A 367 28.37 -26.05 3.18
C ASP A 367 27.11 -25.95 4.05
N ARG A 368 26.25 -26.97 4.03
CA ARG A 368 25.00 -27.01 4.82
C ARG A 368 25.24 -26.83 6.31
N ASN A 369 26.30 -27.41 6.85
CA ASN A 369 26.61 -27.26 8.28
C ASN A 369 26.98 -25.81 8.63
N MET A 370 27.64 -25.12 7.69
CA MET A 370 27.96 -23.69 7.82
C MET A 370 26.68 -22.84 7.72
N GLN A 371 25.81 -23.13 6.75
CA GLN A 371 24.52 -22.46 6.59
C GLN A 371 23.69 -22.55 7.89
N ASP A 372 23.51 -23.75 8.42
CA ASP A 372 22.76 -23.98 9.67
C ASP A 372 23.38 -23.24 10.86
N HIS A 373 24.71 -23.20 10.93
CA HIS A 373 25.40 -22.49 12.00
C HIS A 373 25.24 -20.97 11.90
N ILE A 374 25.26 -20.42 10.69
CA ILE A 374 25.02 -18.99 10.44
C ILE A 374 23.58 -18.61 10.78
N LEU A 375 22.59 -19.43 10.41
CA LEU A 375 21.19 -19.16 10.78
C LEU A 375 20.96 -19.24 12.29
N ARG A 376 21.57 -20.21 12.97
CA ARG A 376 21.54 -20.27 14.45
C ARG A 376 22.22 -19.06 15.07
N LEU A 377 23.30 -18.56 14.46
CA LEU A 377 23.97 -17.35 14.92
C LEU A 377 23.06 -16.12 14.78
N ALA A 378 22.36 -15.97 13.66
CA ALA A 378 21.39 -14.89 13.44
C ALA A 378 20.29 -14.87 14.50
N LYS A 379 19.89 -16.04 15.00
CA LYS A 379 18.86 -16.21 16.04
C LYS A 379 19.39 -16.29 17.48
N LYS A 380 20.71 -16.15 17.68
CA LYS A 380 21.38 -16.43 18.97
C LYS A 380 20.88 -15.56 20.12
N ARG A 381 20.51 -14.31 19.84
CA ARG A 381 20.14 -13.30 20.85
C ARG A 381 18.75 -12.74 20.56
N PRO A 382 17.68 -13.36 21.07
CA PRO A 382 16.34 -12.79 20.99
C PRO A 382 16.28 -11.40 21.65
N ALA A 383 15.49 -10.51 21.06
CA ALA A 383 15.16 -9.20 21.58
C ALA A 383 13.64 -9.16 21.82
N ASN A 384 13.23 -8.54 22.92
CA ASN A 384 11.83 -8.19 23.10
C ASN A 384 11.62 -6.82 22.47
N PHE A 385 10.89 -6.75 21.35
CA PHE A 385 10.60 -5.50 20.66
C PHE A 385 9.19 -5.05 21.05
N SER A 386 9.09 -4.30 22.15
CA SER A 386 7.82 -3.78 22.65
C SER A 386 8.03 -2.55 23.55
N GLY A 387 6.95 -1.79 23.78
CA GLY A 387 6.95 -0.63 24.69
C GLY A 387 7.83 0.51 24.19
N GLU A 388 8.38 1.27 25.15
CA GLU A 388 9.21 2.47 24.90
C GLU A 388 10.46 2.16 24.07
N GLU A 389 11.14 1.03 24.32
CA GLU A 389 12.30 0.63 23.51
C GLU A 389 11.94 0.44 22.03
N ALA A 390 10.74 -0.06 21.74
CA ALA A 390 10.29 -0.21 20.34
C ALA A 390 10.05 1.15 19.69
N LEU A 391 9.48 2.11 20.42
CA LEU A 391 9.27 3.49 19.96
C LEU A 391 10.62 4.17 19.68
N ASP A 392 11.59 4.09 20.59
CA ASP A 392 12.94 4.65 20.40
C ASP A 392 13.61 4.11 19.13
N ILE A 393 13.51 2.80 18.91
CA ILE A 393 14.06 2.15 17.71
C ILE A 393 13.33 2.62 16.45
N MET A 394 11.99 2.74 16.50
CA MET A 394 11.21 3.22 15.36
C MET A 394 11.53 4.68 15.04
N GLU A 395 11.68 5.53 16.05
CA GLU A 395 12.08 6.93 15.90
C GLU A 395 13.49 7.05 15.32
N ASP A 396 14.45 6.23 15.78
CA ASP A 396 15.79 6.18 15.19
C ASP A 396 15.75 5.78 13.71
N ILE A 397 14.89 4.83 13.32
CA ILE A 397 14.71 4.44 11.91
C ILE A 397 14.08 5.60 11.13
N SER A 398 12.89 6.06 11.53
CA SER A 398 12.20 7.18 10.91
C SER A 398 11.15 7.75 11.87
N PRO A 399 11.11 9.07 12.10
CA PRO A 399 10.07 9.67 12.95
C PRO A 399 8.65 9.38 12.43
N VAL A 400 8.50 9.27 11.10
CA VAL A 400 7.23 8.90 10.44
C VAL A 400 6.75 7.51 10.90
N LEU A 401 7.67 6.58 11.15
CA LEU A 401 7.35 5.24 11.64
C LEU A 401 6.89 5.26 13.09
N ALA A 402 7.50 6.10 13.93
CA ALA A 402 7.08 6.30 15.32
C ALA A 402 5.69 6.96 15.39
N ASP A 403 5.45 8.02 14.59
CA ASP A 403 4.14 8.66 14.48
C ASP A 403 3.06 7.66 14.05
N LEU A 404 3.36 6.80 13.07
CA LEU A 404 2.44 5.75 12.65
C LEU A 404 2.21 4.70 13.75
N ALA A 405 3.23 4.35 14.53
CA ALA A 405 3.06 3.43 15.66
C ALA A 405 2.06 3.98 16.68
N ASP A 406 2.18 5.27 17.02
CA ASP A 406 1.27 5.95 17.93
C ASP A 406 -0.15 6.03 17.35
N ILE A 407 -0.30 6.39 16.08
CA ILE A 407 -1.59 6.42 15.38
C ILE A 407 -2.22 5.02 15.37
N TRP A 408 -1.45 3.98 15.05
CA TRP A 408 -1.94 2.61 14.95
C TRP A 408 -2.44 2.10 16.30
N ASP A 409 -1.62 2.26 17.34
CA ASP A 409 -1.91 1.73 18.67
C ASP A 409 -2.97 2.56 19.42
N SER A 410 -3.14 3.85 19.10
CA SER A 410 -4.18 4.70 19.71
C SER A 410 -5.54 4.62 19.00
N SER A 411 -5.57 4.33 17.69
CA SER A 411 -6.79 4.25 16.88
C SER A 411 -7.38 2.84 16.81
N LEU A 412 -8.42 2.67 15.97
CA LEU A 412 -9.02 1.36 15.72
C LEU A 412 -8.24 0.51 14.70
N LEU A 413 -7.13 1.01 14.13
CA LEU A 413 -6.25 0.21 13.26
C LEU A 413 -5.80 -1.08 13.94
N ARG A 414 -5.45 -1.04 15.23
CA ARG A 414 -5.02 -2.21 16.01
C ARG A 414 -6.02 -3.36 16.08
N VAL A 415 -7.30 -3.11 15.77
CA VAL A 415 -8.36 -4.14 15.74
C VAL A 415 -8.99 -4.26 14.35
N SER A 416 -8.49 -3.59 13.33
CA SER A 416 -9.07 -3.60 12.00
C SER A 416 -8.28 -4.50 11.05
N THR A 417 -9.01 -5.20 10.19
CA THR A 417 -8.46 -6.01 9.10
C THR A 417 -9.26 -5.75 7.82
N LEU A 418 -8.69 -6.05 6.65
CA LEU A 418 -9.35 -5.77 5.37
C LEU A 418 -10.30 -6.91 4.97
N SER A 419 -11.48 -6.52 4.48
CA SER A 419 -12.31 -7.43 3.69
C SER A 419 -11.77 -7.54 2.25
N LEU A 420 -12.34 -8.42 1.43
CA LEU A 420 -12.01 -8.47 -0.01
C LEU A 420 -12.32 -7.13 -0.71
N LEU A 421 -13.40 -6.47 -0.30
CA LEU A 421 -13.76 -5.14 -0.79
C LEU A 421 -12.74 -4.08 -0.35
N GLY A 422 -12.32 -4.11 0.92
CA GLY A 422 -11.27 -3.22 1.41
C GLY A 422 -9.94 -3.41 0.70
N LEU A 423 -9.54 -4.67 0.44
CA LEU A 423 -8.34 -5.00 -0.34
C LEU A 423 -8.39 -4.42 -1.75
N TYR A 424 -9.52 -4.59 -2.45
CA TYR A 424 -9.71 -4.06 -3.81
C TYR A 424 -9.58 -2.53 -3.85
N LEU A 425 -10.28 -1.84 -2.96
CA LEU A 425 -10.25 -0.37 -2.87
C LEU A 425 -8.86 0.15 -2.47
N ALA A 426 -8.21 -0.49 -1.50
CA ALA A 426 -6.86 -0.14 -1.06
C ALA A 426 -5.86 -0.26 -2.20
N GLN A 427 -5.93 -1.36 -2.97
CA GLN A 427 -5.01 -1.61 -4.09
C GLN A 427 -5.10 -0.51 -5.13
N GLY A 428 -6.31 -0.15 -5.56
CA GLY A 428 -6.50 0.90 -6.55
C GLY A 428 -6.06 2.28 -6.04
N PHE A 429 -6.31 2.58 -4.77
CA PHE A 429 -5.86 3.83 -4.15
C PHE A 429 -4.33 3.91 -4.05
N VAL A 430 -3.69 2.85 -3.56
CA VAL A 430 -2.22 2.80 -3.45
C VAL A 430 -1.58 2.84 -4.84
N LYS A 431 -2.16 2.19 -5.84
CA LYS A 431 -1.69 2.25 -7.23
C LYS A 431 -1.71 3.66 -7.78
N GLU A 432 -2.75 4.45 -7.53
CA GLU A 432 -2.79 5.85 -7.97
C GLU A 432 -1.73 6.71 -7.27
N ILE A 433 -1.64 6.61 -5.94
CA ILE A 433 -0.77 7.51 -5.16
C ILE A 433 0.72 7.16 -5.32
N ILE A 434 1.05 5.88 -5.40
CA ILE A 434 2.44 5.40 -5.47
C ILE A 434 2.91 5.14 -6.90
N GLY A 435 1.98 4.87 -7.82
CA GLY A 435 2.29 4.45 -9.19
C GLY A 435 2.67 2.97 -9.34
N GLU A 436 2.46 2.16 -8.30
CA GLU A 436 2.82 0.73 -8.29
C GLU A 436 1.64 -0.16 -7.89
N GLU A 437 1.51 -1.30 -8.56
CA GLU A 437 0.41 -2.23 -8.33
C GLU A 437 0.83 -3.38 -7.40
N PHE A 438 0.03 -3.59 -6.35
CA PHE A 438 0.21 -4.71 -5.44
C PHE A 438 -0.45 -5.96 -6.01
N ASP A 439 0.26 -7.09 -6.05
CA ASP A 439 -0.32 -8.35 -6.51
C ASP A 439 -1.31 -8.92 -5.49
N LEU A 440 -2.60 -8.89 -5.86
CA LEU A 440 -3.70 -9.44 -5.07
C LEU A 440 -4.33 -10.70 -5.70
N SER A 441 -3.70 -11.35 -6.68
CA SER A 441 -4.30 -12.47 -7.40
C SER A 441 -4.78 -13.59 -6.49
N ARG A 442 -4.08 -13.90 -5.39
CA ARG A 442 -4.49 -14.93 -4.41
C ARG A 442 -5.89 -14.74 -3.83
N TRP A 443 -6.38 -13.51 -3.74
CA TRP A 443 -7.67 -13.20 -3.14
C TRP A 443 -8.82 -13.15 -4.17
N PHE A 444 -8.49 -13.03 -5.46
CA PHE A 444 -9.45 -12.76 -6.52
C PHE A 444 -9.51 -13.82 -7.63
N GLU A 445 -8.49 -14.67 -7.73
CA GLU A 445 -8.36 -15.82 -8.64
C GLU A 445 -8.43 -17.14 -7.86
#